data_AF-A0A3N5ZUW7-F1
#
_entry.id   AF-A0A3N5ZUW7-F1
#
_cell.length_a   1.000
_cell.length_b   1.000
_cell.length_c   1.000
_cell.angle_alpha   90.00
_cell.angle_beta   90.00
_cell.angle_gamma   90.00
#
_symmetry.space_group_name_H-M   'P 1'
#
loop_
_entity.id
_entity.type
_entity.pdbx_description
1 polymer ?
#
loop_
_entity_poly.entity_id
_entity_poly.type
_entity_poly.pdbx_seq_one_letter_code
_entity_poly.pdbx_strand_id
1 'polypeptide(L)'
;MNPVFSDTARRRATREQRESERQALAVAGRLVWKDSRGTTRFNSVVIRDVSETGAYVESISGAPIPLYRLVSLQAELGADAELLPNCLRRGKVLSAVYRVGPSRPATGTPAGYALRLLVEPSRRTAPMARPDMPVFVMAAAMA
;
A
#
# COMPACT_ATOMS: atom_id res chain seq x y z
N MET A 1 -5.42 -6.30 38.23
CA MET A 1 -5.64 -7.06 36.97
C MET A 1 -6.41 -6.16 36.00
N ASN A 2 -6.06 -6.21 34.71
CA ASN A 2 -6.48 -5.39 33.55
C ASN A 2 -5.63 -4.14 33.27
N PRO A 3 -4.79 -4.14 32.20
CA PRO A 3 -4.09 -2.96 31.74
C PRO A 3 -4.98 -2.11 30.83
N VAL A 4 -5.03 -0.81 31.12
CA VAL A 4 -5.53 0.23 30.23
C VAL A 4 -4.42 0.52 29.22
N PHE A 5 -4.55 0.04 27.99
CA PHE A 5 -3.71 0.48 26.88
C PHE A 5 -4.41 1.62 26.14
N SER A 6 -3.88 2.82 26.37
CA SER A 6 -4.41 4.11 25.94
C SER A 6 -4.50 4.28 24.42
N ASP A 7 -5.67 4.74 23.99
CA ASP A 7 -6.18 5.09 22.64
C ASP A 7 -5.47 6.31 21.99
N THR A 8 -4.17 6.47 22.20
CA THR A 8 -3.44 7.69 21.78
C THR A 8 -2.82 7.60 20.38
N ALA A 9 -2.86 6.44 19.72
CA ALA A 9 -2.26 6.23 18.40
C ALA A 9 -3.18 6.63 17.22
N ARG A 10 -4.41 7.06 17.47
CA ARG A 10 -5.43 7.30 16.42
C ARG A 10 -5.47 8.72 15.83
N ARG A 11 -4.63 9.66 16.26
CA ARG A 11 -4.77 11.10 15.91
C ARG A 11 -3.56 11.82 15.30
N ARG A 12 -2.78 11.13 14.46
CA ARG A 12 -1.92 11.82 13.47
C ARG A 12 -2.18 11.31 12.05
N ALA A 13 -3.43 11.45 11.62
CA ALA A 13 -3.73 11.65 10.21
C ALA A 13 -3.20 13.04 9.80
N THR A 14 -1.88 13.14 9.67
CA THR A 14 -1.23 14.27 9.01
C THR A 14 -1.75 14.25 7.59
N ARG A 15 -2.68 15.16 7.25
CA ARG A 15 -3.28 15.44 5.94
C ARG A 15 -2.56 14.72 4.80
N GLU A 16 -2.89 13.44 4.67
CA GLU A 16 -2.13 12.53 3.84
C GLU A 16 -2.69 12.76 2.44
N GLN A 17 -1.90 13.39 1.56
CA GLN A 17 -2.17 13.45 0.13
C GLN A 17 -2.15 12.00 -0.39
N ARG A 18 -3.22 11.27 -0.11
CA ARG A 18 -3.37 9.86 -0.47
C ARG A 18 -3.84 9.83 -1.91
N GLU A 19 -2.97 9.38 -2.80
CA GLU A 19 -3.26 9.23 -4.23
C GLU A 19 -4.28 8.11 -4.49
N SER A 20 -4.51 7.20 -3.55
CA SER A 20 -5.40 6.04 -3.73
C SER A 20 -5.99 5.52 -2.41
N GLU A 21 -7.18 4.94 -2.50
CA GLU A 21 -7.87 4.25 -1.39
C GLU A 21 -7.10 2.98 -0.99
N ARG A 22 -7.08 2.66 0.31
CA ARG A 22 -6.40 1.49 0.86
C ARG A 22 -7.40 0.50 1.43
N GLN A 23 -7.26 -0.76 1.02
CA GLN A 23 -8.00 -1.88 1.55
C GLN A 23 -7.19 -2.53 2.68
N ALA A 24 -7.79 -2.60 3.87
CA ALA A 24 -7.22 -3.33 4.99
C ALA A 24 -7.42 -4.84 4.81
N LEU A 25 -6.37 -5.62 5.09
CA LEU A 25 -6.37 -7.09 4.97
C LEU A 25 -5.33 -7.71 5.92
N ALA A 26 -5.28 -9.04 5.99
CA ALA A 26 -4.32 -9.77 6.82
C ALA A 26 -3.79 -11.01 6.08
N VAL A 27 -3.12 -10.77 4.95
CA VAL A 27 -2.65 -11.84 4.07
C VAL A 27 -1.17 -12.09 4.28
N ALA A 28 -0.79 -13.35 4.48
CA ALA A 28 0.61 -13.75 4.57
C ALA A 28 1.34 -13.48 3.25
N GLY A 29 2.64 -13.21 3.33
CA GLY A 29 3.43 -12.92 2.15
C GLY A 29 4.92 -12.99 2.40
N ARG A 30 5.68 -12.70 1.34
CA ARG A 30 7.14 -12.71 1.36
C ARG A 30 7.71 -11.52 0.61
N LEU A 31 8.73 -10.92 1.19
CA LEU A 31 9.65 -10.01 0.52
C LEU A 31 10.93 -10.75 0.15
N VAL A 32 11.41 -10.56 -1.07
CA VAL A 32 12.68 -11.12 -1.56
C VAL A 32 13.53 -10.02 -2.18
N TRP A 33 14.83 -9.98 -1.86
CA TRP A 33 15.75 -8.98 -2.42
C TRP A 33 17.18 -9.52 -2.51
N LYS A 34 18.05 -8.81 -3.22
CA LYS A 34 19.50 -9.01 -3.17
C LYS A 34 20.13 -8.01 -2.20
N ASP A 35 20.95 -8.50 -1.28
CA ASP A 35 21.75 -7.63 -0.41
C ASP A 35 22.92 -6.97 -1.15
N SER A 36 23.73 -6.17 -0.45
CA SER A 36 24.87 -5.45 -1.04
C SER A 36 25.96 -6.38 -1.60
N ARG A 37 25.96 -7.66 -1.21
CA ARG A 37 26.87 -8.68 -1.72
C ARG A 37 26.24 -9.50 -2.84
N GLY A 38 25.05 -9.13 -3.30
CA GLY A 38 24.29 -9.86 -4.31
C GLY A 38 23.61 -11.12 -3.80
N THR A 39 23.66 -11.40 -2.49
CA THR A 39 23.06 -12.60 -1.90
C THR A 39 21.55 -12.42 -1.79
N THR A 40 20.78 -13.41 -2.24
CA THR A 40 19.33 -13.41 -2.11
C THR A 40 18.92 -13.57 -0.64
N ARG A 41 18.11 -12.64 -0.16
CA ARG A 41 17.51 -12.63 1.18
C ARG A 41 15.99 -12.66 1.06
N PHE A 42 15.34 -13.13 2.13
CA PHE A 42 13.90 -13.07 2.25
C PHE A 42 13.45 -12.62 3.65
N ASN A 43 12.22 -12.09 3.71
CA ASN A 43 11.54 -11.70 4.94
C ASN A 43 10.07 -12.14 4.82
N SER A 44 9.59 -12.93 5.79
CA SER A 44 8.19 -13.33 5.86
C SER A 44 7.39 -12.20 6.47
N VAL A 45 6.27 -11.84 5.86
CA VAL A 45 5.49 -10.65 6.21
C VAL A 45 3.99 -10.94 6.28
N VAL A 46 3.26 -10.05 6.94
CA VAL A 46 1.79 -9.93 6.78
C VAL A 46 1.49 -8.63 6.04
N ILE A 47 0.78 -8.72 4.93
CA ILE A 47 0.24 -7.55 4.22
C ILE A 47 -0.98 -7.06 5.02
N ARG A 48 -0.89 -5.83 5.52
CA ARG A 48 -1.90 -5.22 6.40
C ARG A 48 -2.83 -4.28 5.67
N ASP A 49 -2.30 -3.58 4.68
CA ASP A 49 -3.10 -2.81 3.76
C ASP A 49 -2.45 -2.75 2.38
N VAL A 50 -3.29 -2.56 1.38
CA VAL A 50 -2.87 -2.45 0.00
C VAL A 50 -3.72 -1.41 -0.71
N SER A 51 -3.11 -0.76 -1.70
CA SER A 51 -3.73 0.13 -2.67
C SER A 51 -3.23 -0.28 -4.06
N GLU A 52 -3.71 0.39 -5.10
CA GLU A 52 -3.26 0.13 -6.47
C GLU A 52 -1.74 0.26 -6.65
N THR A 53 -1.10 1.20 -5.96
CA THR A 53 0.32 1.56 -6.15
C THR A 53 1.18 1.39 -4.90
N GLY A 54 0.61 0.89 -3.80
CA GLY A 54 1.34 0.80 -2.53
C GLY A 54 0.80 -0.28 -1.60
N ALA A 55 1.66 -0.74 -0.70
CA ALA A 55 1.30 -1.69 0.34
C ALA A 55 1.99 -1.34 1.66
N TYR A 56 1.37 -1.70 2.78
CA TYR A 56 2.04 -1.76 4.08
C TYR A 56 2.11 -3.21 4.53
N VAL A 57 3.30 -3.61 4.98
CA VAL A 57 3.56 -4.97 5.44
C VAL A 57 4.22 -4.96 6.81
N GLU A 58 3.81 -5.87 7.68
CA GLU A 58 4.46 -6.13 8.96
C GLU A 58 5.48 -7.25 8.80
N SER A 59 6.66 -7.08 9.40
CA SER A 59 7.68 -8.12 9.38
C SER A 59 7.38 -9.19 10.41
N ILE A 60 7.38 -10.46 10.01
CA ILE A 60 7.28 -11.61 10.92
C ILE A 60 8.70 -12.05 11.29
N SER A 61 9.51 -12.33 10.27
CA SER A 61 10.87 -12.84 10.43
C SER A 61 11.74 -12.49 9.23
N GLY A 62 13.04 -12.35 9.45
CA GLY A 62 14.02 -12.09 8.40
C GLY A 62 14.93 -10.91 8.72
N ALA A 63 15.88 -10.66 7.82
CA ALA A 63 16.81 -9.56 7.97
C ALA A 63 16.10 -8.19 7.81
N PRO A 64 16.58 -7.14 8.51
CA PRO A 64 16.16 -5.77 8.25
C PRO A 64 16.36 -5.40 6.77
N ILE A 65 15.36 -4.74 6.20
CA ILE A 65 15.41 -4.26 4.82
C ILE A 65 15.75 -2.76 4.85
N PRO A 66 16.85 -2.32 4.24
CA PRO A 66 17.19 -0.91 4.18
C PRO A 66 16.13 -0.09 3.44
N LEU A 67 16.02 1.19 3.82
CA LEU A 67 15.25 2.16 3.07
C LEU A 67 15.74 2.25 1.62
N TYR A 68 14.82 2.50 0.69
CA TYR A 68 15.05 2.59 -0.76
C TYR A 68 15.55 1.29 -1.43
N ARG A 69 15.47 0.15 -0.73
CA ARG A 69 15.77 -1.15 -1.32
C ARG A 69 14.64 -1.60 -2.24
N LEU A 70 15.01 -2.13 -3.40
CA LEU A 70 14.11 -2.87 -4.28
C LEU A 70 13.88 -4.28 -3.75
N VAL A 71 12.61 -4.67 -3.69
CA VAL A 71 12.15 -5.97 -3.19
C VAL A 71 11.09 -6.53 -4.15
N SER A 72 10.98 -7.84 -4.25
CA SER A 72 9.82 -8.51 -4.82
C SER A 72 8.86 -8.88 -3.70
N LEU A 73 7.65 -8.31 -3.73
CA LEU A 73 6.56 -8.69 -2.85
C LEU A 73 5.74 -9.80 -3.51
N GLN A 74 5.44 -10.85 -2.75
CA GLN A 74 4.55 -11.93 -3.15
C GLN A 74 3.55 -12.18 -2.03
N ALA A 75 2.26 -12.19 -2.35
CA ALA A 75 1.22 -12.64 -1.43
C ALA A 75 1.11 -14.17 -1.47
N GLU A 76 0.80 -14.78 -0.33
CA GLU A 76 0.38 -16.18 -0.25
C GLU A 76 -1.12 -16.22 -0.56
N LEU A 77 -1.47 -16.88 -1.65
CA LEU A 77 -2.87 -16.97 -2.08
C LEU A 77 -3.60 -17.98 -1.20
N GLY A 78 -4.70 -17.52 -0.60
CA GLY A 78 -5.61 -18.32 0.21
C GLY A 78 -7.05 -17.87 0.00
N ALA A 79 -7.90 -18.07 1.00
CA ALA A 79 -9.32 -17.65 0.94
C ALA A 79 -9.49 -16.14 0.65
N ASP A 80 -8.53 -15.32 1.11
CA ASP A 80 -8.56 -13.86 0.98
C ASP A 80 -7.97 -13.34 -0.34
N ALA A 81 -7.70 -14.22 -1.32
CA ALA A 81 -7.08 -13.83 -2.59
C ALA A 81 -7.87 -12.73 -3.32
N GLU A 82 -9.21 -12.77 -3.26
CA GLU A 82 -10.08 -11.77 -3.91
C GLU A 82 -9.95 -10.36 -3.32
N LEU A 83 -9.41 -10.22 -2.11
CA LEU A 83 -9.15 -8.93 -1.48
C LEU A 83 -7.84 -8.28 -1.97
N LEU A 84 -7.03 -9.03 -2.74
CA LEU A 84 -5.77 -8.54 -3.26
C LEU A 84 -5.95 -7.89 -4.65
N PRO A 85 -5.23 -6.78 -4.91
CA PRO A 85 -5.11 -6.24 -6.26
C PRO A 85 -4.61 -7.28 -7.25
N ASN A 86 -5.03 -7.15 -8.51
CA ASN A 86 -4.70 -8.07 -9.60
C ASN A 86 -3.20 -8.32 -9.74
N CYS A 87 -2.36 -7.31 -9.50
CA CYS A 87 -0.91 -7.45 -9.59
C CYS A 87 -0.35 -8.46 -8.57
N LEU A 88 -0.87 -8.46 -7.34
CA LEU A 88 -0.44 -9.38 -6.28
C LEU A 88 -1.08 -10.77 -6.43
N ARG A 89 -2.28 -10.86 -7.02
CA ARG A 89 -2.89 -12.15 -7.35
C ARG A 89 -2.12 -12.92 -8.42
N ARG A 90 -1.53 -12.21 -9.39
CA ARG A 90 -0.78 -12.82 -10.51
C ARG A 90 0.61 -13.31 -10.13
N GLY A 91 1.17 -12.85 -9.02
CA GLY A 91 2.45 -13.32 -8.52
C GLY A 91 3.31 -12.23 -7.88
N LYS A 92 4.59 -12.20 -8.25
CA LYS A 92 5.60 -11.31 -7.65
C LYS A 92 5.51 -9.92 -8.25
N VAL A 93 5.48 -8.90 -7.38
CA VAL A 93 5.46 -7.49 -7.77
C VAL A 93 6.75 -6.82 -7.31
N LEU A 94 7.49 -6.24 -8.24
CA LEU A 94 8.65 -5.42 -7.90
C LEU A 94 8.18 -4.17 -7.16
N SER A 95 8.85 -3.85 -6.05
CA SER A 95 8.45 -2.79 -5.13
C SER A 95 9.66 -2.09 -4.55
N ALA A 96 9.51 -0.83 -4.13
CA ALA A 96 10.54 -0.09 -3.42
C ALA A 96 10.12 0.16 -1.97
N VAL A 97 11.03 -0.08 -1.02
CA VAL A 97 10.84 0.32 0.38
C VAL A 97 10.99 1.83 0.48
N TYR A 98 9.93 2.55 0.83
CA TYR A 98 9.99 4.02 0.93
C TYR A 98 9.76 4.54 2.36
N ARG A 99 9.29 3.69 3.28
CA ARG A 99 9.29 3.96 4.73
C ARG A 99 9.60 2.69 5.50
N VAL A 100 10.27 2.85 6.64
CA VAL A 100 10.60 1.79 7.59
C VAL A 100 9.93 2.14 8.91
N GLY A 101 9.20 1.18 9.49
CA GLY A 101 8.55 1.35 10.79
C GLY A 101 9.54 1.33 11.96
N PRO A 102 9.07 1.58 13.19
CA PRO A 102 9.92 1.53 14.38
C PRO A 102 10.53 0.13 14.56
N SER A 103 11.77 0.07 15.05
CA SER A 103 12.41 -1.19 15.41
C SER A 103 11.76 -1.81 16.64
N ARG A 104 11.56 -3.14 16.60
CA ARG A 104 11.09 -3.89 17.76
C ARG A 104 12.21 -3.99 18.80
N PRO A 105 11.95 -3.72 20.09
CA PRO A 105 12.98 -3.76 21.13
C PRO A 105 13.67 -5.12 21.25
N ALA A 106 12.91 -6.22 21.09
CA ALA A 106 13.42 -7.58 21.29
C ALA A 106 14.36 -8.06 20.17
N THR A 107 14.17 -7.59 18.93
CA THR A 107 14.90 -8.11 17.75
C THR A 107 15.75 -7.06 17.05
N GLY A 108 15.56 -5.77 17.36
CA GLY A 108 16.17 -4.65 16.63
C GLY A 108 15.65 -4.48 15.19
N THR A 109 14.81 -5.40 14.70
CA THR A 109 14.28 -5.39 13.34
C THR A 109 13.08 -4.44 13.22
N PRO A 110 12.91 -3.73 12.09
CA PRO A 110 11.73 -2.90 11.85
C PRO A 110 10.44 -3.70 11.97
N ALA A 111 9.43 -3.12 12.61
CA ALA A 111 8.12 -3.75 12.79
C ALA A 111 7.38 -3.95 11.46
N GLY A 112 7.64 -3.08 10.47
CA GLY A 112 7.01 -3.13 9.15
C GLY A 112 7.65 -2.19 8.16
N TYR A 113 7.18 -2.26 6.92
CA TYR A 113 7.68 -1.51 5.77
C TYR A 113 6.51 -0.98 4.94
N ALA A 114 6.64 0.26 4.48
CA ALA A 114 5.77 0.78 3.44
C ALA A 114 6.45 0.62 2.08
N LEU A 115 5.71 0.07 1.13
CA LEU A 115 6.17 -0.30 -0.20
C LEU A 115 5.45 0.52 -1.26
N ARG A 116 6.20 0.99 -2.27
CA ARG A 116 5.64 1.49 -3.52
C ARG A 116 5.71 0.37 -4.54
N LEU A 117 4.56 -0.07 -5.03
CA LEU A 117 4.46 -1.12 -6.04
C LEU A 117 4.86 -0.52 -7.39
N LEU A 118 5.83 -1.12 -8.06
CA LEU A 118 6.30 -0.68 -9.38
C LEU A 118 5.46 -1.36 -10.45
N VAL A 119 4.18 -0.95 -10.50
CA VAL A 119 3.18 -1.38 -11.47
C VAL A 119 2.77 -0.19 -12.33
N GLU A 120 2.35 -0.46 -13.56
CA GLU A 120 1.71 0.58 -14.38
C GLU A 120 0.39 0.98 -13.69
N PRO A 121 0.20 2.26 -13.33
CA PRO A 121 -1.06 2.69 -12.76
C PRO A 121 -2.16 2.56 -13.82
N SER A 122 -3.28 1.95 -13.47
CA SER A 122 -4.43 1.95 -14.37
C SER A 122 -4.88 3.40 -14.47
N ARG A 123 -4.73 4.03 -15.64
CA ARG A 123 -5.23 5.39 -15.84
C ARG A 123 -6.71 5.38 -15.50
N ARG A 124 -7.08 6.02 -14.38
CA ARG A 124 -8.45 6.44 -14.16
C ARG A 124 -8.78 7.38 -15.31
N THR A 125 -9.55 6.92 -16.28
CA THR A 125 -10.30 7.81 -17.15
C THR A 125 -11.14 8.65 -16.21
N ALA A 126 -10.71 9.88 -15.95
CA ALA A 126 -11.56 10.83 -15.25
C ALA A 126 -12.87 10.87 -16.04
N PRO A 127 -14.05 10.75 -15.38
CA PRO A 127 -15.29 11.02 -16.08
C PRO A 127 -15.13 12.43 -16.64
N MET A 128 -15.16 12.54 -17.97
CA MET A 128 -15.16 13.81 -18.67
C MET A 128 -16.31 14.60 -18.06
N ALA A 129 -16.01 15.61 -17.26
CA ALA A 129 -17.01 16.54 -16.77
C ALA A 129 -17.71 17.05 -18.03
N ARG A 130 -18.98 16.70 -18.19
CA ARG A 130 -19.79 17.26 -19.27
C ARG A 130 -19.67 18.78 -19.10
N PRO A 131 -19.23 19.53 -20.11
CA PRO A 131 -19.28 20.97 -20.01
C PRO A 131 -20.74 21.35 -19.75
N ASP A 132 -20.99 22.04 -18.64
CA ASP A 132 -22.27 22.67 -18.35
C ASP A 132 -22.57 23.63 -19.51
N MET A 133 -23.42 23.18 -20.43
CA MET A 133 -23.91 24.01 -21.53
C MET A 133 -24.87 25.05 -20.93
N PRO A 134 -24.64 26.35 -21.10
CA PRO A 134 -25.61 27.35 -20.67
C PRO A 134 -26.87 27.22 -21.52
N VAL A 135 -28.01 27.05 -20.87
CA VAL A 135 -29.33 27.09 -21.52
C VAL A 135 -29.59 28.54 -21.93
N PHE A 136 -29.35 28.88 -23.19
CA PHE A 136 -29.88 30.11 -23.80
C PHE A 136 -31.38 29.92 -23.99
N VAL A 137 -32.19 30.50 -23.11
CA VAL A 137 -33.61 30.69 -23.37
C VAL A 137 -33.77 31.97 -24.20
N MET A 138 -34.04 31.81 -25.49
CA MET A 138 -34.58 32.89 -26.33
C MET A 138 -35.92 33.34 -25.74
N ALA A 139 -35.98 34.55 -25.20
CA ALA A 139 -37.25 35.25 -25.05
C ALA A 139 -37.66 35.77 -26.43
N ALA A 140 -38.56 35.03 -27.08
CA ALA A 140 -39.28 35.50 -28.25
C ALA A 140 -40.29 36.59 -27.86
N ALA A 141 -40.44 37.54 -28.77
CA ALA A 141 -41.24 38.74 -28.71
C ALA A 141 -42.69 38.55 -28.22
N MET A 142 -43.19 39.53 -27.46
CA MET A 142 -44.56 40.03 -27.56
C MET A 142 -44.63 41.51 -27.14
N ALA A 143 -45.47 42.23 -27.90
CA ALA A 143 -45.84 43.66 -27.88
C ALA A 143 -44.93 44.61 -28.67
#